data_AF-A0A430SH55-F1
#
_entry.id   AF-A0A430SH55-F1
#
_cell.length_a   1.000
_cell.length_b   1.000
_cell.length_c   1.000
_cell.angle_alpha   90.00
_cell.angle_beta   90.00
_cell.angle_gamma   90.00
#
_symmetry.space_group_name_H-M   'P 1'
#
loop_
_entity.id
_entity.type
_entity.pdbx_description
1 polymer ?
#
loop_
_entity_poly.entity_id
_entity_poly.type
_entity_poly.pdbx_seq_one_letter_code
_entity_poly.pdbx_strand_id
1 'polypeptide(L)'
;MRESSVERATAETWVRVRLGLDGPPGGKVATGLPFLDHMLLQLQRHGRFHLEVEAKGDLEVDVHHLVEDVGITLGQALREALGEGRGVERYAEAFAPMDETLVLCVLDLSGRPHLEYRPEGWPVVG
;
A
#
# COMPACT_ATOMS: atom_id res chain seq x y z
N MET A 1 -15.38 3.75 -12.99
CA MET A 1 -14.58 2.64 -12.43
C MET A 1 -13.32 3.28 -11.87
N ARG A 2 -13.03 3.06 -10.58
CA ARG A 2 -11.89 3.68 -9.89
C ARG A 2 -10.63 2.85 -10.11
N GLU A 3 -9.85 3.22 -11.11
CA GLU A 3 -8.63 2.52 -11.52
C GLU A 3 -7.52 3.51 -11.88
N SER A 4 -6.27 3.08 -11.74
CA SER A 4 -5.09 3.87 -12.12
C SER A 4 -3.92 2.97 -12.50
N SER A 5 -2.96 3.55 -13.25
CA SER A 5 -1.70 2.93 -13.60
C SER A 5 -0.60 3.98 -13.53
N VAL A 6 0.24 3.90 -12.50
CA VAL A 6 1.32 4.87 -12.24
C VAL A 6 2.65 4.18 -12.45
N GLU A 7 3.56 4.87 -13.13
CA GLU A 7 4.95 4.45 -13.30
C GLU A 7 5.88 5.56 -12.81
N ARG A 8 6.89 5.17 -12.04
CA ARG A 8 7.89 6.05 -11.46
C ARG A 8 9.28 5.48 -11.71
N ALA A 9 10.19 6.31 -12.19
CA ALA A 9 11.59 5.95 -12.41
C ALA A 9 12.51 7.01 -11.80
N THR A 10 13.51 6.57 -11.04
CA THR A 10 14.60 7.40 -10.53
C THR A 10 15.96 6.79 -10.90
N ALA A 11 17.04 7.30 -10.31
CA ALA A 11 18.36 6.70 -10.48
C ALA A 11 18.48 5.37 -9.71
N GLU A 12 17.73 5.21 -8.63
CA GLU A 12 17.76 4.10 -7.69
C GLU A 12 16.77 3.00 -8.08
N THR A 13 15.55 3.37 -8.53
CA THR A 13 14.48 2.40 -8.76
C THR A 13 13.65 2.66 -10.01
N TRP A 14 12.97 1.61 -10.45
CA TRP A 14 11.85 1.67 -11.39
C TRP A 14 10.67 0.90 -10.79
N VAL A 15 9.50 1.55 -10.73
CA VAL A 15 8.29 1.01 -10.10
C VAL A 15 7.08 1.28 -10.99
N ARG A 16 6.25 0.25 -11.23
CA ARG A 16 4.94 0.36 -11.86
C ARG A 16 3.88 -0.24 -10.95
N VAL A 17 2.81 0.52 -10.71
CA VAL A 17 1.63 0.08 -9.96
C VAL A 17 0.38 0.21 -10.82
N ARG A 18 -0.42 -0.85 -10.89
CA ARG A 18 -1.82 -0.77 -11.36
C ARG A 18 -2.76 -1.11 -10.21
N LEU A 19 -3.76 -0.27 -10.01
CA LEU A 19 -4.69 -0.38 -8.90
C LEU A 19 -6.13 -0.26 -9.42
N GLY A 20 -7.01 -1.14 -8.97
CA GLY A 20 -8.45 -1.07 -9.27
C GLY A 20 -9.29 -1.30 -8.01
N LEU A 21 -10.05 -0.28 -7.59
CA LEU A 21 -10.80 -0.28 -6.34
C LEU A 21 -12.21 -0.90 -6.44
N ASP A 22 -12.79 -0.95 -7.64
CA ASP A 22 -14.18 -1.43 -7.89
C ASP A 22 -14.23 -2.80 -8.60
N GLY A 23 -13.08 -3.44 -8.83
CA GLY A 23 -12.94 -4.65 -9.63
C GLY A 23 -12.77 -5.94 -8.81
N PRO A 24 -12.69 -7.11 -9.47
CA PRO A 24 -12.37 -8.36 -8.78
C PRO A 24 -10.99 -8.26 -8.12
N PRO A 25 -10.82 -8.73 -6.88
CA PRO A 25 -9.51 -8.74 -6.25
C PRO A 25 -8.55 -9.68 -6.99
N GLY A 26 -7.28 -9.31 -7.04
CA GLY A 26 -6.25 -10.06 -7.74
C GLY A 26 -5.12 -9.16 -8.23
N GLY A 27 -4.34 -9.66 -9.19
CA GLY A 27 -3.14 -9.00 -9.69
C GLY A 27 -1.86 -9.65 -9.17
N LYS A 28 -0.72 -9.20 -9.68
CA LYS A 28 0.60 -9.81 -9.45
C LYS A 28 1.52 -8.79 -8.80
N VAL A 29 2.20 -9.21 -7.74
CA VAL A 29 3.25 -8.43 -7.08
C VAL A 29 4.60 -9.09 -7.32
N ALA A 30 5.57 -8.30 -7.77
CA ALA A 30 6.95 -8.71 -8.00
C ALA A 30 7.87 -7.49 -7.81
N THR A 31 8.31 -7.27 -6.58
CA THR A 31 9.28 -6.19 -6.26
C THR A 31 10.72 -6.68 -6.25
N GLY A 32 10.93 -7.99 -6.20
CA GLY A 32 12.24 -8.60 -5.97
C GLY A 32 12.59 -8.76 -4.48
N LEU A 33 11.77 -8.23 -3.57
CA LEU A 33 11.91 -8.39 -2.13
C LEU A 33 10.75 -9.25 -1.57
N PRO A 34 10.96 -10.55 -1.31
CA PRO A 34 9.86 -11.50 -1.03
C PRO A 34 8.97 -11.12 0.17
N PHE A 35 9.54 -10.49 1.20
CA PHE A 35 8.74 -10.07 2.36
C PHE A 35 7.83 -8.87 2.06
N LEU A 36 8.32 -7.90 1.28
CA LEU A 36 7.50 -6.79 0.79
C LEU A 36 6.40 -7.32 -0.13
N ASP A 37 6.73 -8.26 -1.02
CA ASP A 37 5.75 -8.91 -1.90
C ASP A 37 4.63 -9.57 -1.07
N HIS A 38 5.00 -10.27 0.00
CA HIS A 38 4.02 -10.86 0.93
C HIS A 38 3.10 -9.81 1.56
N MET A 39 3.65 -8.71 2.08
CA MET A 39 2.86 -7.63 2.69
C MET A 39 1.88 -6.97 1.70
N LEU A 40 2.32 -6.70 0.47
CA LEU A 40 1.46 -6.13 -0.57
C LEU A 40 0.36 -7.08 -1.02
N LEU A 41 0.64 -8.38 -1.08
CA LEU A 41 -0.38 -9.41 -1.37
C LEU A 41 -1.41 -9.51 -0.24
N GLN A 42 -1.01 -9.36 1.03
CA GLN A 42 -1.96 -9.26 2.14
C GLN A 42 -2.85 -8.02 2.00
N LEU A 43 -2.27 -6.87 1.67
CA LEU A 43 -3.02 -5.64 1.44
C LEU A 43 -4.05 -5.79 0.31
N GLN A 44 -3.66 -6.38 -0.82
CA GLN A 44 -4.56 -6.71 -1.95
C GLN A 44 -5.71 -7.63 -1.49
N ARG A 45 -5.37 -8.73 -0.80
CA ARG A 45 -6.33 -9.76 -0.37
C ARG A 45 -7.37 -9.20 0.59
N HIS A 46 -6.93 -8.46 1.61
CA HIS A 46 -7.79 -7.95 2.67
C HIS A 46 -8.50 -6.64 2.30
N GLY A 47 -7.88 -5.81 1.44
CA GLY A 47 -8.51 -4.62 0.88
C GLY A 47 -9.54 -4.90 -0.23
N ARG A 48 -9.57 -6.14 -0.75
CA ARG A 48 -10.49 -6.60 -1.80
C ARG A 48 -10.41 -5.78 -3.09
N PHE A 49 -9.20 -5.39 -3.48
CA PHE A 49 -8.95 -4.63 -4.70
C PHE A 49 -7.97 -5.36 -5.62
N HIS A 50 -7.93 -4.94 -6.89
CA HIS A 50 -6.92 -5.37 -7.84
C HIS A 50 -5.62 -4.60 -7.61
N LEU A 51 -4.49 -5.29 -7.47
CA LEU A 51 -3.17 -4.68 -7.30
C LEU A 51 -2.12 -5.44 -8.12
N GLU A 52 -1.52 -4.75 -9.09
CA GLU A 52 -0.28 -5.19 -9.72
C GLU A 52 0.85 -4.25 -9.30
N VAL A 53 1.98 -4.81 -8.87
CA VAL A 53 3.20 -4.08 -8.57
C VAL A 53 4.36 -4.78 -9.25
N GLU A 54 5.08 -4.07 -10.10
CA GLU A 54 6.35 -4.51 -10.66
C GLU A 54 7.41 -3.49 -10.26
N ALA A 55 8.48 -3.93 -9.60
CA ALA A 55 9.54 -3.03 -9.18
C ALA A 55 10.93 -3.65 -9.35
N LYS A 56 11.90 -2.77 -9.59
CA LYS A 56 13.34 -3.07 -9.61
C LYS A 56 14.06 -1.92 -8.91
N GLY A 57 15.08 -2.24 -8.13
CA GLY A 57 15.87 -1.24 -7.42
C GLY A 57 17.27 -1.74 -7.13
N ASP A 58 18.07 -0.84 -6.55
CA ASP A 58 19.46 -0.99 -6.11
C ASP A 58 19.59 -1.82 -4.82
N LEU A 59 19.03 -3.03 -4.82
CA LEU A 59 19.01 -3.93 -3.66
C LEU A 59 20.40 -4.31 -3.12
N GLU A 60 21.46 -4.11 -3.90
CA GLU A 60 22.85 -4.25 -3.48
C GLU A 60 23.32 -3.17 -2.48
N VAL A 61 22.64 -2.02 -2.44
CA VAL A 61 22.88 -0.96 -1.47
C VAL A 61 22.15 -1.31 -0.17
N ASP A 62 20.83 -1.28 -0.21
CA ASP A 62 19.90 -1.83 0.78
C ASP A 62 18.47 -1.90 0.21
N VAL A 63 17.47 -2.16 1.07
CA VAL A 63 16.06 -2.25 0.66
C VAL A 63 15.32 -0.92 0.68
N HIS A 64 15.93 0.15 1.23
CA HIS A 64 15.25 1.38 1.61
C HIS A 64 14.58 2.04 0.41
N HIS A 65 15.35 2.32 -0.65
CA HIS A 65 14.85 3.02 -1.83
C HIS A 65 13.72 2.25 -2.50
N LEU A 66 13.86 0.91 -2.63
CA LEU A 66 12.83 0.08 -3.23
C LEU A 66 11.52 0.12 -2.43
N VAL A 67 11.60 -0.03 -1.10
CA VAL A 67 10.41 -0.03 -0.23
C VAL A 67 9.74 1.35 -0.25
N GLU A 68 10.53 2.42 -0.15
CA GLU A 68 10.03 3.80 -0.20
C GLU A 68 9.32 4.09 -1.53
N ASP A 69 9.98 3.81 -2.65
CA ASP A 69 9.47 4.15 -3.98
C ASP A 69 8.25 3.32 -4.39
N VAL A 70 8.16 2.07 -3.92
CA VAL A 70 6.93 1.27 -4.01
C VAL A 70 5.80 1.93 -3.21
N GLY A 71 6.06 2.38 -1.99
CA GLY A 71 5.09 3.09 -1.16
C GLY A 71 4.59 4.40 -1.79
N ILE A 72 5.52 5.21 -2.33
CA ILE A 72 5.21 6.46 -3.04
C ILE A 72 4.32 6.19 -4.25
N THR A 73 4.71 5.23 -5.09
CA THR A 73 4.01 4.92 -6.34
C THR A 73 2.61 4.34 -6.06
N LEU A 74 2.48 3.50 -5.03
CA LEU A 74 1.19 2.99 -4.57
C LEU A 74 0.28 4.11 -4.05
N GLY A 75 0.81 5.04 -3.26
CA GLY A 75 0.05 6.19 -2.77
C GLY A 75 -0.43 7.11 -3.90
N GLN A 76 0.40 7.31 -4.93
CA GLN A 76 0.03 8.03 -6.15
C GLN A 76 -1.11 7.31 -6.89
N ALA A 77 -0.98 6.00 -7.09
CA ALA A 77 -2.01 5.18 -7.74
C ALA A 77 -3.34 5.22 -6.97
N LEU A 78 -3.31 5.14 -5.64
CA LEU A 78 -4.51 5.25 -4.81
C LEU A 78 -5.19 6.61 -4.98
N ARG A 79 -4.42 7.71 -4.95
CA ARG A 79 -4.96 9.06 -5.15
C ARG A 79 -5.59 9.22 -6.53
N GLU A 80 -4.95 8.71 -7.59
CA GLU A 80 -5.50 8.78 -8.95
C GLU A 80 -6.77 7.94 -9.09
N ALA A 81 -6.79 6.72 -8.55
CA ALA A 81 -7.96 5.84 -8.60
C ALA A 81 -9.15 6.40 -7.81
N LEU A 82 -8.89 7.05 -6.65
CA LEU A 82 -9.93 7.69 -5.84
C LEU A 82 -10.55 8.93 -6.51
N GLY A 83 -9.79 9.65 -7.35
CA GLY A 83 -10.24 10.86 -8.00
C GLY A 83 -10.70 11.94 -7.00
N GLU A 84 -11.88 12.50 -7.22
CA GLU A 84 -12.45 13.53 -6.33
C GLU A 84 -12.92 12.98 -4.96
N GLY A 85 -12.93 11.66 -4.76
CA GLY A 85 -13.36 11.05 -3.50
C GLY A 85 -14.84 11.26 -3.15
N ARG A 86 -15.70 11.62 -4.12
CA ARG A 86 -17.13 11.82 -3.89
C ARG A 86 -17.86 10.49 -3.74
N GLY A 87 -18.69 10.37 -2.71
CA GLY A 87 -19.55 9.20 -2.50
C GLY A 87 -18.82 7.94 -1.99
N VAL A 88 -17.57 8.08 -1.53
CA VAL A 88 -16.87 7.00 -0.83
C VAL A 88 -17.17 7.08 0.67
N GLU A 89 -17.11 5.94 1.35
CA GLU A 89 -17.01 5.93 2.80
C GLU A 89 -15.67 6.56 3.17
N ARG A 90 -15.72 7.76 3.76
CA ARG A 90 -14.53 8.60 3.94
C ARG A 90 -13.67 8.14 5.12
N TYR A 91 -14.32 7.65 6.17
CA TYR A 91 -13.68 7.24 7.40
C TYR A 91 -13.84 5.74 7.59
N ALA A 92 -12.77 5.09 8.03
CA ALA A 92 -12.83 3.68 8.36
C ALA A 92 -11.83 3.35 9.47
N GLU A 93 -12.15 2.32 10.23
CA GLU A 93 -11.23 1.67 11.16
C GLU A 93 -11.31 0.16 10.99
N ALA A 94 -10.19 -0.52 11.21
CA ALA A 94 -10.11 -1.97 11.16
C ALA A 94 -9.12 -2.48 12.21
N PHE A 95 -9.58 -3.47 12.98
CA PHE A 95 -8.72 -4.31 13.81
C PHE A 95 -8.28 -5.54 13.03
N ALA A 96 -7.00 -5.85 13.07
CA ALA A 96 -6.41 -7.03 12.45
C ALA A 96 -5.61 -7.82 13.50
N PRO A 97 -6.18 -8.91 14.05
CA PRO A 97 -5.45 -9.81 14.93
C PRO A 97 -4.60 -10.80 14.12
N MET A 98 -3.39 -11.09 14.61
CA MET A 98 -2.53 -12.16 14.12
C MET A 98 -1.75 -12.74 15.30
N ASP A 99 -2.09 -13.97 15.68
CA ASP A 99 -1.59 -14.64 16.89
C ASP A 99 -1.73 -13.75 18.14
N GLU A 100 -0.65 -13.45 18.86
CA GLU A 100 -0.65 -12.58 20.04
C GLU A 100 -0.70 -11.08 19.74
N THR A 101 -0.64 -10.69 18.45
CA THR A 101 -0.56 -9.29 18.01
C THR A 101 -1.94 -8.77 17.60
N LEU A 102 -2.25 -7.53 18.01
CA LEU A 102 -3.42 -6.78 17.56
C LEU A 102 -3.00 -5.42 16.99
N VAL A 103 -3.44 -5.13 15.76
CA VAL A 103 -3.23 -3.82 15.12
C VAL A 103 -4.57 -3.13 14.88
N LEU A 104 -4.61 -1.82 15.14
CA LEU A 104 -5.68 -0.91 14.72
C LEU A 104 -5.16 -0.02 13.59
N CYS A 105 -5.87 0.02 12.46
CA CYS A 105 -5.67 1.01 11.42
C CYS A 105 -6.90 1.92 11.35
N VAL A 106 -6.69 3.25 11.37
CA VAL A 106 -7.74 4.26 11.19
C VAL A 106 -7.38 5.13 10.00
N LEU A 107 -8.33 5.33 9.09
CA LEU A 107 -8.14 6.08 7.85
C LEU A 107 -9.19 7.19 7.70
N ASP A 108 -8.74 8.37 7.27
CA ASP A 108 -9.57 9.48 6.76
C ASP A 108 -9.10 9.84 5.35
N LEU A 109 -9.93 9.58 4.34
CA LEU A 109 -9.72 9.99 2.96
C LEU A 109 -9.98 11.51 2.79
N SER A 110 -9.19 12.33 3.49
CA SER A 110 -9.43 13.77 3.64
C SER A 110 -8.81 14.66 2.58
N GLY A 111 -7.86 14.13 1.79
CA GLY A 111 -6.97 14.90 0.93
C GLY A 111 -5.85 15.66 1.66
N ARG A 112 -5.74 15.53 3.00
CA ARG A 112 -4.62 16.09 3.79
C ARG A 112 -3.68 14.96 4.21
N PRO A 113 -2.40 14.98 3.82
CA PRO A 113 -1.46 13.91 4.16
C PRO A 113 -1.09 13.97 5.65
N HIS A 114 -1.22 12.85 6.34
CA HIS A 114 -0.80 12.68 7.74
C HIS A 114 -0.56 11.20 8.02
N LEU A 115 0.43 10.88 8.86
CA LEU A 115 0.70 9.54 9.38
C LEU A 115 1.08 9.64 10.86
N GLU A 116 0.29 8.98 11.71
CA GLU A 116 0.67 8.65 13.08
C GLU A 116 0.96 7.15 13.10
N TYR A 117 2.15 6.75 13.56
CA TYR A 117 2.59 5.35 13.57
C TYR A 117 3.31 5.04 14.89
N ARG A 118 3.03 3.90 15.54
CA ARG A 118 3.63 3.53 16.83
C ARG A 118 4.15 2.10 16.90
N PRO A 119 5.46 1.91 16.72
CA PRO A 119 6.21 0.83 17.38
C PRO A 119 7.54 1.37 17.98
N GLU A 120 7.90 1.06 19.23
CA GLU A 120 8.70 -0.13 19.63
C GLU A 120 8.44 -0.64 21.07
N GLY A 121 8.79 -1.92 21.35
CA GLY A 121 9.01 -2.48 22.72
C GLY A 121 7.79 -2.97 23.53
N TRP A 122 6.62 -3.01 22.87
CA TRP A 122 5.25 -3.29 23.33
C TRP A 122 4.97 -3.76 24.78
N PRO A 123 3.93 -3.16 25.39
CA PRO A 123 2.69 -3.94 25.49
C PRO A 123 1.50 -3.18 24.90
N VAL A 124 0.75 -3.82 24.01
CA VAL A 124 -0.56 -3.34 23.55
C VAL A 124 -1.61 -4.01 24.42
N VAL A 125 -2.22 -3.25 25.33
CA VAL A 125 -3.48 -3.67 25.97
C VAL A 125 -4.33 -2.45 26.24
N GLY A 126 -5.50 -2.40 25.60
CA GLY A 126 -6.68 -1.60 25.99
C GLY A 126 -6.49 -0.11 26.11
#